data_AF-A0A0V8GKG1-F1
#
_entry.id   AF-A0A0V8GKG1-F1
#
_cell.length_a   1.000
_cell.length_b   1.000
_cell.length_c   1.000
_cell.angle_alpha   90.00
_cell.angle_beta   90.00
_cell.angle_gamma   90.00
#
_symmetry.space_group_name_H-M   'P 1'
#
loop_
_entity.id
_entity.type
_entity.pdbx_description
1 polymer ?
#
loop_
_entity_poly.entity_id
_entity_poly.type
_entity_poly.pdbx_seq_one_letter_code
_entity_poly.pdbx_strand_id
1 'polypeptide(L)'
;MITHIVAFTKNHVIGRDNAMPWHLPADLAHFKRTTIGKPIIMGRKTFESIGRPLPGRENIVITRDQTFAAEGVTVWHDLSALQPYVDSEEEVFLIGGGELFAQTLPLARRLYVTEIDTVLSGDVHYPEIPSSFQITSETHYDAVEGNDYPFIIRRYDQ
;
A
#
# COMPACT_ATOMS: atom_id res chain seq x y z
N MET A 1 -10.35 -9.10 -6.98
CA MET A 1 -10.71 -8.03 -6.04
C MET A 1 -9.48 -7.16 -5.83
N ILE A 2 -9.62 -5.85 -6.04
CA ILE A 2 -8.53 -4.88 -5.82
C ILE A 2 -8.59 -4.38 -4.37
N THR A 3 -7.46 -4.49 -3.68
CA THR A 3 -7.32 -4.05 -2.29
C THR A 3 -6.12 -3.11 -2.14
N HIS A 4 -6.28 -1.98 -1.47
CA HIS A 4 -5.14 -1.16 -1.06
C HIS A 4 -4.67 -1.60 0.33
N ILE A 5 -3.37 -1.58 0.55
CA ILE A 5 -2.78 -1.61 1.89
C ILE A 5 -1.79 -0.47 2.02
N VAL A 6 -1.99 0.40 3.00
CA VAL A 6 -1.25 1.66 3.12
C VAL A 6 -1.11 2.07 4.58
N ALA A 7 -0.01 2.72 4.92
CA ALA A 7 0.16 3.44 6.17
C ALA A 7 0.34 4.94 5.86
N PHE A 8 -0.39 5.80 6.55
CA PHE A 8 -0.26 7.25 6.39
C PHE A 8 -0.38 8.00 7.72
N THR A 9 0.22 9.17 7.79
CA THR A 9 0.13 10.10 8.92
C THR A 9 -1.20 10.87 8.93
N LYS A 10 -1.51 11.63 10.00
CA LYS A 10 -2.71 12.48 10.08
C LYS A 10 -2.89 13.46 8.91
N ASN A 11 -1.79 13.86 8.27
CA ASN A 11 -1.77 14.70 7.06
C ASN A 11 -1.56 13.89 5.76
N HIS A 12 -1.97 12.62 5.76
CA HIS A 12 -1.98 11.70 4.62
C HIS A 12 -0.60 11.43 4.00
N VAL A 13 0.51 11.73 4.69
CA VAL A 13 1.86 11.44 4.16
C VAL A 13 2.08 9.93 4.16
N ILE A 14 2.47 9.39 3.00
CA ILE A 14 2.89 7.99 2.85
C ILE A 14 4.40 7.82 2.63
N GLY A 15 5.10 8.91 2.32
CA GLY A 15 6.52 8.86 2.03
C GLY A 15 7.16 10.24 1.94
N ARG A 16 8.48 10.24 2.12
CA ARG A 16 9.37 11.38 1.97
C ARG A 16 10.69 10.90 1.37
N ASP A 17 11.20 11.55 0.33
CA ASP A 17 12.53 11.27 -0.22
C ASP A 17 12.73 9.76 -0.59
N ASN A 18 11.68 9.12 -1.13
CA ASN A 18 11.60 7.67 -1.41
C ASN A 18 11.78 6.75 -0.18
N ALA A 19 11.42 7.20 1.02
CA ALA A 19 11.39 6.39 2.24
C ALA A 19 10.12 6.66 3.07
N MET A 20 9.80 5.75 3.98
CA MET A 20 8.81 6.00 5.03
C MET A 20 9.46 6.86 6.13
N PRO A 21 8.90 8.03 6.48
CA PRO A 21 9.47 8.91 7.51
C PRO A 21 9.18 8.44 8.96
N TRP A 22 8.91 7.15 9.16
CA TRP A 22 8.63 6.53 10.46
C TRP A 22 9.20 5.10 10.51
N HIS A 23 9.26 4.55 11.72
CA HIS A 23 9.57 3.14 11.95
C HIS A 23 8.49 2.48 12.81
N LEU A 24 7.70 1.58 12.20
CA LEU A 24 6.59 0.88 12.86
C LEU A 24 6.65 -0.63 12.55
N PRO A 25 7.49 -1.41 13.25
CA PRO A 25 7.60 -2.86 13.06
C PRO A 25 6.27 -3.62 13.18
N ALA A 26 5.35 -3.16 14.03
CA ALA A 26 4.03 -3.79 14.18
C ALA A 26 3.17 -3.61 12.92
N ASP A 27 3.23 -2.45 12.27
CA ASP A 27 2.62 -2.20 10.96
C ASP A 27 3.28 -3.04 9.86
N LEU A 28 4.61 -3.10 9.81
CA LEU A 28 5.33 -3.95 8.85
C LEU A 28 4.97 -5.44 9.01
N ALA A 29 4.79 -5.89 10.26
CA ALA A 29 4.32 -7.24 10.55
C ALA A 29 2.87 -7.46 10.10
N HIS A 30 1.99 -6.47 10.27
CA HIS A 30 0.64 -6.50 9.71
C HIS A 30 0.67 -6.59 8.19
N PHE A 31 1.37 -5.69 7.52
CA PHE A 31 1.56 -5.68 6.08
C PHE A 31 2.01 -7.04 5.56
N LYS A 32 3.03 -7.65 6.17
CA LYS A 32 3.48 -8.99 5.80
C LYS A 32 2.40 -10.05 5.97
N ARG A 33 1.72 -10.12 7.12
CA ARG A 33 0.66 -11.12 7.37
C ARG A 33 -0.50 -10.99 6.40
N THR A 34 -0.90 -9.75 6.07
CA THR A 34 -2.04 -9.47 5.21
C THR A 34 -1.76 -9.82 3.75
N THR A 35 -0.52 -9.62 3.29
CA THR A 35 -0.11 -9.76 1.88
C THR A 35 0.54 -11.10 1.54
N ILE A 36 0.99 -11.89 2.52
CA ILE A 36 1.71 -13.15 2.25
C ILE A 36 0.89 -14.10 1.38
N GLY A 37 1.54 -14.74 0.40
CA GLY A 37 0.90 -15.68 -0.52
C GLY A 37 -0.01 -15.03 -1.58
N LYS A 38 -0.09 -13.70 -1.64
CA LYS A 38 -0.93 -12.97 -2.59
C LYS A 38 -0.10 -12.06 -3.50
N PRO A 39 -0.60 -11.69 -4.70
CA PRO A 39 0.08 -10.73 -5.54
C PRO A 39 0.11 -9.34 -4.92
N ILE A 40 1.27 -8.71 -4.95
CA ILE A 40 1.47 -7.32 -4.55
C ILE A 40 1.89 -6.50 -5.77
N ILE A 41 1.27 -5.34 -5.94
CA ILE A 41 1.41 -4.47 -7.10
C ILE A 41 1.89 -3.11 -6.61
N MET A 42 2.99 -2.65 -7.18
CA MET A 42 3.63 -1.39 -6.79
C MET A 42 4.17 -0.61 -7.99
N GLY A 43 4.27 0.70 -7.85
CA GLY A 43 4.99 1.53 -8.83
C GLY A 43 6.50 1.33 -8.76
N ARG A 44 7.21 1.61 -9.87
CA ARG A 44 8.68 1.49 -9.96
C ARG A 44 9.44 2.14 -8.79
N LYS A 45 9.10 3.39 -8.43
CA LYS A 45 9.77 4.12 -7.34
C LYS A 45 9.59 3.44 -5.96
N THR A 46 8.41 2.86 -5.71
CA THR A 46 8.15 2.09 -4.50
C THR A 46 8.99 0.83 -4.47
N PHE A 47 9.12 0.13 -5.60
CA PHE A 47 10.00 -1.02 -5.71
C PHE A 47 11.49 -0.65 -5.48
N GLU A 48 11.96 0.44 -6.09
CA GLU A 48 13.33 0.94 -5.90
C GLU A 48 13.60 1.31 -4.43
N SER A 49 12.63 1.90 -3.74
CA SER A 49 12.68 2.19 -2.30
C SER A 49 12.80 0.93 -1.44
N ILE A 50 12.01 -0.11 -1.76
CA ILE A 50 12.07 -1.41 -1.09
C ILE A 50 13.39 -2.14 -1.39
N GLY A 51 13.92 -1.96 -2.61
CA GLY A 51 15.22 -2.44 -3.07
C GLY A 51 15.29 -3.92 -3.42
N ARG A 52 14.22 -4.70 -3.21
CA ARG A 52 14.18 -6.14 -3.53
C ARG A 52 12.75 -6.68 -3.61
N PRO A 53 12.52 -7.81 -4.31
CA PRO A 53 11.26 -8.54 -4.23
C PRO A 53 10.97 -8.97 -2.79
N LEU A 54 9.72 -8.83 -2.38
CA LEU A 54 9.26 -9.24 -1.07
C LEU A 54 8.97 -10.76 -1.07
N PRO A 55 9.67 -11.56 -0.23
CA PRO A 55 9.60 -13.02 -0.31
C PRO A 55 8.22 -13.55 0.03
N GLY A 56 7.84 -14.66 -0.59
CA GLY A 56 6.55 -15.33 -0.40
C GLY A 56 5.36 -14.60 -1.02
N ARG A 57 5.60 -13.67 -1.94
CA ARG A 57 4.60 -12.89 -2.68
C ARG A 57 4.98 -12.81 -4.15
N GLU A 58 4.00 -12.82 -5.03
CA GLU A 58 4.21 -12.41 -6.41
C GLU A 58 4.41 -10.90 -6.44
N ASN A 59 5.58 -10.45 -6.90
CA ASN A 59 5.91 -9.03 -6.94
C ASN A 59 5.65 -8.51 -8.34
N ILE A 60 4.74 -7.55 -8.46
CA ILE A 60 4.36 -6.92 -9.72
C ILE A 60 4.75 -5.45 -9.67
N VAL A 61 5.55 -5.00 -10.63
CA VAL A 61 5.93 -3.59 -10.78
C VAL A 61 5.23 -3.01 -11.99
N ILE A 62 4.50 -1.91 -11.79
CA ILE A 62 3.89 -1.15 -12.86
C ILE A 62 4.72 0.08 -13.22
N THR A 63 5.04 0.23 -14.51
CA THR A 63 5.89 1.32 -15.02
C THR A 63 5.68 1.59 -16.50
N ARG A 64 5.69 2.87 -16.88
CA ARG A 64 5.66 3.28 -18.30
C ARG A 64 7.01 3.06 -19.00
N ASP A 65 8.06 2.82 -18.24
CA ASP A 65 9.38 2.48 -18.78
C ASP A 65 9.36 1.07 -19.38
N GLN A 66 9.31 1.00 -20.70
CA GLN A 66 9.30 -0.24 -21.49
C GLN A 66 10.61 -1.03 -21.39
N THR A 67 11.67 -0.44 -20.85
CA THR A 67 12.99 -1.07 -20.71
C THR A 67 13.25 -1.59 -19.30
N PHE A 68 12.38 -1.27 -18.35
CA PHE A 68 12.54 -1.69 -16.97
C PHE A 68 12.41 -3.21 -16.84
N ALA A 69 13.40 -3.82 -16.19
CA ALA A 69 13.40 -5.21 -15.82
C ALA A 69 14.04 -5.38 -14.43
N ALA A 70 13.51 -6.30 -13.64
CA ALA A 70 14.07 -6.68 -12.36
C ALA A 70 13.88 -8.19 -12.15
N GLU A 71 14.89 -8.85 -11.59
CA GLU A 71 14.83 -10.28 -11.31
C GLU A 71 13.79 -10.58 -10.23
N GLY A 72 13.00 -11.64 -10.43
CA GLY A 72 11.97 -12.06 -9.47
C GLY A 72 10.74 -11.15 -9.42
N VAL A 73 10.54 -10.31 -10.44
CA VAL A 73 9.42 -9.36 -10.54
C VAL A 73 8.72 -9.50 -11.89
N THR A 74 7.39 -9.53 -11.86
CA THR A 74 6.55 -9.37 -13.06
C THR A 74 6.40 -7.89 -13.37
N VAL A 75 6.63 -7.48 -14.62
CA VAL A 75 6.50 -6.07 -15.02
C VAL A 75 5.22 -5.86 -15.83
N TRP A 76 4.41 -4.89 -15.42
CA TRP A 76 3.28 -4.39 -16.18
C TRP A 76 3.56 -2.97 -16.66
N HIS A 77 3.02 -2.64 -17.84
CA HIS A 77 3.24 -1.32 -18.45
C HIS A 77 2.00 -0.44 -18.48
N ASP A 78 0.85 -0.96 -18.04
CA ASP A 78 -0.43 -0.28 -18.09
C ASP A 78 -1.38 -0.78 -16.99
N LEU A 79 -2.26 0.10 -16.51
CA LEU A 79 -3.21 -0.21 -15.45
C LEU A 79 -4.34 -1.13 -15.92
N SER A 80 -4.58 -1.27 -17.23
CA SER A 80 -5.55 -2.22 -17.79
C SER A 80 -5.28 -3.67 -17.39
N ALA A 81 -4.04 -4.01 -16.99
CA ALA A 81 -3.72 -5.31 -16.39
C ALA A 81 -4.46 -5.59 -15.08
N LEU A 82 -5.02 -4.56 -14.41
CA LEU A 82 -5.88 -4.71 -13.25
C LEU A 82 -7.32 -5.12 -13.59
N GLN A 83 -7.73 -4.99 -14.86
CA GLN A 83 -9.12 -5.24 -15.28
C GLN A 83 -9.65 -6.63 -14.87
N PRO A 84 -8.88 -7.72 -14.96
CA PRO A 84 -9.33 -9.04 -14.49
C PRO A 84 -9.65 -9.09 -12.99
N TYR A 85 -9.15 -8.14 -12.20
CA TYR A 85 -9.27 -8.13 -10.75
C TYR A 85 -10.37 -7.22 -10.20
N VAL A 86 -10.97 -6.34 -11.00
CA VAL A 86 -11.95 -5.34 -10.51
C VAL A 86 -13.13 -6.01 -9.79
N ASP A 87 -13.64 -7.12 -10.34
CA ASP A 87 -14.78 -7.88 -9.78
C ASP A 87 -14.47 -9.36 -9.53
N SER A 88 -13.18 -9.75 -9.54
CA SER A 88 -12.77 -11.13 -9.26
C SER A 88 -12.81 -11.45 -7.77
N GLU A 89 -12.90 -12.73 -7.41
CA GLU A 89 -12.68 -13.21 -6.04
C GLU A 89 -11.19 -13.27 -5.68
N GLU A 90 -10.30 -13.26 -6.68
CA GLU A 90 -8.85 -13.28 -6.48
C GLU A 90 -8.35 -11.92 -5.98
N GLU A 91 -7.81 -11.87 -4.77
CA GLU A 91 -7.40 -10.61 -4.12
C GLU A 91 -5.96 -10.21 -4.49
N VAL A 92 -5.80 -8.99 -5.02
CA VAL A 92 -4.49 -8.37 -5.27
C VAL A 92 -4.31 -7.13 -4.39
N PHE A 93 -3.07 -6.89 -3.97
CA PHE A 93 -2.73 -5.81 -3.05
C PHE A 93 -1.94 -4.71 -3.75
N LEU A 94 -2.51 -3.52 -3.81
CA LEU A 94 -1.83 -2.30 -4.25
C LEU A 94 -1.10 -1.75 -3.02
N ILE A 95 0.21 -1.59 -3.13
CA ILE A 95 1.07 -1.18 -2.01
C ILE A 95 1.74 0.19 -2.24
N GLY A 96 1.25 0.93 -3.24
CA GLY A 96 1.68 2.29 -3.57
C GLY A 96 2.61 2.37 -4.79
N GLY A 97 3.13 3.53 -5.17
CA GLY A 97 3.07 4.81 -4.45
C GLY A 97 1.82 5.65 -4.72
N GLY A 98 1.91 6.94 -4.41
CA GLY A 98 0.76 7.86 -4.43
C GLY A 98 0.04 7.93 -5.77
N GLU A 99 0.77 7.96 -6.90
CA GLU A 99 0.15 8.00 -8.24
C GLU A 99 -0.65 6.71 -8.55
N LEU A 100 -0.14 5.56 -8.10
CA LEU A 100 -0.82 4.27 -8.26
C LEU A 100 -2.11 4.30 -7.44
N PHE A 101 -2.02 4.65 -6.16
CA PHE A 101 -3.18 4.73 -5.28
C PHE A 101 -4.25 5.69 -5.79
N ALA A 102 -3.87 6.87 -6.25
CA ALA A 102 -4.82 7.85 -6.78
C ALA A 102 -5.58 7.31 -8.01
N GLN A 103 -4.91 6.58 -8.89
CA GLN A 103 -5.53 6.00 -10.09
C GLN A 103 -6.38 4.77 -9.79
N THR A 104 -6.05 3.99 -8.75
CA THR A 104 -6.72 2.71 -8.47
C THR A 104 -7.74 2.75 -7.35
N LEU A 105 -7.81 3.83 -6.56
CA LEU A 105 -8.79 3.96 -5.48
C LEU A 105 -10.25 3.82 -5.94
N PRO A 106 -10.67 4.36 -7.10
CA PRO A 106 -12.03 4.14 -7.61
C PRO A 106 -12.34 2.68 -7.99
N LEU A 107 -11.31 1.86 -8.18
CA LEU A 107 -11.43 0.44 -8.54
C LEU A 107 -11.30 -0.48 -7.32
N ALA A 108 -10.88 0.04 -6.17
CA ALA A 108 -10.64 -0.73 -4.97
C ALA A 108 -11.97 -1.08 -4.28
N ARG A 109 -12.09 -2.33 -3.81
CA ARG A 109 -13.24 -2.80 -3.03
C ARG A 109 -12.96 -2.82 -1.53
N ARG A 110 -11.67 -2.84 -1.16
CA ARG A 110 -11.20 -2.88 0.22
C ARG A 110 -9.96 -2.03 0.44
N LEU A 111 -9.85 -1.41 1.60
CA LEU A 111 -8.65 -0.73 2.07
C LEU A 111 -8.22 -1.31 3.42
N TYR A 112 -6.95 -1.64 3.58
CA TYR A 112 -6.29 -1.79 4.87
C TYR A 112 -5.45 -0.54 5.11
N VAL A 113 -5.79 0.22 6.13
CA VAL A 113 -5.20 1.53 6.38
C VAL A 113 -4.62 1.56 7.79
N THR A 114 -3.32 1.84 7.88
CA THR A 114 -2.66 2.18 9.13
C THR A 114 -2.62 3.70 9.28
N GLU A 115 -3.47 4.24 10.14
CA GLU A 115 -3.50 5.67 10.45
C GLU A 115 -2.55 5.98 11.61
N ILE A 116 -1.44 6.63 11.31
CA ILE A 116 -0.39 6.96 12.27
C ILE A 116 -0.73 8.28 12.95
N ASP A 117 -0.78 8.27 14.29
CA ASP A 117 -1.12 9.41 15.11
C ASP A 117 0.05 10.40 15.25
N THR A 118 0.44 10.98 14.12
CA THR A 118 1.50 11.97 14.01
C THR A 118 1.30 12.83 12.77
N VAL A 119 1.94 14.00 12.74
CA VAL A 119 2.03 14.87 11.56
C VAL A 119 3.49 14.96 11.17
N LEU A 120 3.83 14.54 9.95
CA LEU A 120 5.20 14.57 9.43
C LEU A 120 5.24 15.30 8.10
N SER A 121 6.39 15.85 7.74
CA SER A 121 6.61 16.36 6.38
C SER A 121 6.85 15.20 5.40
N GLY A 122 6.29 15.29 4.20
CA GLY A 122 6.54 14.35 3.12
C GLY A 122 6.10 14.91 1.77
N ASP A 123 6.50 14.22 0.71
CA ASP A 123 6.29 14.61 -0.69
C ASP A 123 5.33 13.67 -1.43
N VAL A 124 4.95 12.54 -0.80
CA VAL A 124 3.97 11.60 -1.32
C VAL A 124 2.81 11.48 -0.34
N HIS A 125 1.59 11.65 -0.86
CA HIS A 125 0.36 11.57 -0.08
C HIS A 125 -0.58 10.47 -0.58
N TYR A 126 -1.35 9.89 0.34
CA TYR A 126 -2.50 9.06 0.02
C TYR A 126 -3.71 9.95 -0.32
N PRO A 127 -4.49 9.63 -1.37
CA PRO A 127 -5.73 10.34 -1.66
C PRO A 127 -6.73 10.30 -0.49
N GLU A 128 -7.68 11.23 -0.47
CA GLU A 128 -8.79 11.20 0.48
C GLU A 128 -9.63 9.93 0.27
N ILE A 129 -10.00 9.25 1.36
CA ILE A 129 -10.84 8.06 1.32
C ILE A 129 -12.28 8.49 1.05
N PRO A 130 -12.93 8.04 -0.04
CA PRO A 130 -14.31 8.37 -0.34
C PRO A 130 -15.27 7.89 0.76
N SER A 131 -16.35 8.63 0.97
CA SER A 131 -17.40 8.27 1.94
C SER A 131 -18.14 6.95 1.62
N SER A 132 -17.97 6.40 0.41
CA SER A 132 -18.47 5.07 0.05
C SER A 132 -17.78 3.94 0.83
N PHE A 133 -16.58 4.17 1.36
CA PHE A 133 -15.87 3.20 2.18
C PHE A 133 -16.28 3.29 3.64
N GLN A 134 -16.73 2.18 4.21
CA GLN A 134 -17.16 2.07 5.61
C GLN A 134 -16.16 1.24 6.41
N ILE A 135 -15.90 1.66 7.65
CA ILE A 135 -15.01 0.92 8.57
C ILE A 135 -15.72 -0.38 8.97
N THR A 136 -15.08 -1.51 8.70
CA THR A 136 -15.60 -2.85 9.05
C THR A 136 -14.80 -3.53 10.17
N SER A 137 -13.58 -3.05 10.44
CA SER A 137 -12.81 -3.45 11.62
C SER A 137 -11.77 -2.39 11.97
N GLU A 138 -11.42 -2.27 13.25
CA GLU A 138 -10.31 -1.44 13.70
C GLU A 138 -9.54 -2.09 14.85
N THR A 139 -8.26 -1.75 14.98
CA THR A 139 -7.39 -2.20 16.07
C THR A 139 -6.40 -1.11 16.43
N HIS A 140 -6.31 -0.79 17.71
CA HIS A 140 -5.47 0.27 18.24
C HIS A 140 -4.11 -0.26 18.71
N TYR A 141 -3.07 0.53 18.47
CA TYR A 141 -1.71 0.27 18.92
C TYR A 141 -1.17 1.52 19.60
N ASP A 142 -0.72 1.36 20.85
CA ASP A 142 -0.02 2.42 21.58
C ASP A 142 1.42 2.54 21.12
N ALA A 143 2.01 3.73 21.32
CA ALA A 143 3.45 3.91 21.13
C ALA A 143 4.23 3.09 22.17
N VAL A 144 5.22 2.33 21.70
CA VAL A 144 6.11 1.53 22.54
C VAL A 144 7.53 1.62 21.98
N GLU A 145 8.55 1.21 22.74
CA GLU A 145 9.92 1.19 22.24
C GLU A 145 10.01 0.42 20.91
N GLY A 146 10.47 1.11 19.85
CA GLY A 146 10.54 0.58 18.48
C GLY A 146 9.28 0.79 17.63
N ASN A 147 8.13 1.18 18.19
CA ASN A 147 6.98 1.71 17.45
C ASN A 147 6.71 3.15 17.91
N ASP A 148 7.37 4.10 17.26
CA ASP A 148 7.57 5.46 17.79
C ASP A 148 6.28 6.31 17.87
N TYR A 149 5.21 5.86 17.21
CA TYR A 149 3.93 6.56 17.17
C TYR A 149 2.78 5.61 17.49
N PRO A 150 1.72 6.09 18.18
CA PRO A 150 0.47 5.35 18.23
C PRO A 150 -0.13 5.29 16.82
N PHE A 151 -0.86 4.23 16.52
CA PHE A 151 -1.56 4.11 15.25
C PHE A 151 -2.81 3.22 15.35
N ILE A 152 -3.70 3.35 14.37
CA ILE A 152 -4.90 2.52 14.26
C ILE A 152 -4.84 1.80 12.93
N ILE A 153 -4.98 0.48 12.95
CA ILE A 153 -5.19 -0.29 11.72
C ILE A 153 -6.69 -0.42 11.50
N ARG A 154 -7.19 0.11 10.39
CA ARG A 154 -8.58 0.04 9.96
C ARG A 154 -8.73 -0.76 8.68
N ARG A 155 -9.81 -1.51 8.60
CA ARG A 155 -10.30 -2.10 7.35
C ARG A 155 -11.51 -1.32 6.90
N TYR A 156 -11.50 -0.93 5.64
CA TYR A 156 -12.63 -0.34 4.95
C TYR A 156 -13.12 -1.28 3.85
N ASP A 157 -14.43 -1.42 3.71
CA ASP A 157 -15.05 -2.07 2.56
C ASP A 157 -16.11 -1.12 1.94
N GLN A 158 -16.36 -1.26 0.64
CA GLN A 158 -17.46 -0.59 -0.07
C GLN A 158 -18.79 -1.35 0.06
#